data_AF-A0A1W2EZA1-F1
#
_entry.id   AF-A0A1W2EZA1-F1
#
_cell.length_a   1.000
_cell.length_b   1.000
_cell.length_c   1.000
_cell.angle_alpha   90.00
_cell.angle_beta   90.00
_cell.angle_gamma   90.00
#
_symmetry.space_group_name_H-M   'P 1'
#
loop_
_entity.id
_entity.type
_entity.pdbx_description
1 polymer ?
#
loop_
_entity_poly.entity_id
_entity_poly.type
_entity_poly.pdbx_seq_one_letter_code
_entity_poly.pdbx_strand_id
1 'polypeptide(L)'
;YKWSSYAGYMQENHYYQKIVDTKMVLGLFSEDRQTAKRQFNEYVNQECTDEFIDIEEVEKMDEEDAKNLFREMMNSLMEEKRDNNAQIMEEVIRIFRDKTNLSIRQIAAITCLNKDKINKMLRG
;
A
#
# COMPACT_ATOMS: atom_id res chain seq x y z
N TYR A 1 12.11 -0.87 12.23
CA TYR A 1 10.68 -1.17 12.43
C TYR A 1 9.85 -0.13 11.67
N LYS A 2 8.67 -0.48 11.13
CA LYS A 2 7.90 0.38 10.18
C LYS A 2 7.14 1.54 10.84
N TRP A 3 6.81 1.43 12.12
CA TRP A 3 6.13 2.48 12.88
C TRP A 3 7.07 3.64 13.23
N SER A 4 6.73 4.85 12.80
CA SER A 4 7.59 6.03 12.87
C SER A 4 8.02 6.41 14.30
N SER A 5 7.10 6.40 15.27
CA SER A 5 7.43 6.78 16.65
C SER A 5 8.06 5.67 17.49
N TYR A 6 8.25 4.47 16.94
CA TYR A 6 8.85 3.33 17.64
C TYR A 6 10.20 3.68 18.31
N ALA A 7 11.04 4.43 17.61
CA ALA A 7 12.34 4.87 18.12
C ALA A 7 12.24 5.73 19.39
N GLY A 8 11.12 6.44 19.58
CA GLY A 8 10.84 7.20 20.80
C GLY A 8 10.79 6.32 22.06
N TYR A 9 10.32 5.08 21.94
CA TYR A 9 10.23 4.14 23.05
C TYR A 9 11.56 3.45 23.34
N MET A 10 12.34 3.16 22.29
CA MET A 10 13.56 2.35 22.41
C MET A 10 14.81 3.16 22.72
N GLN A 11 15.01 4.28 22.02
CA GLN A 11 16.24 5.07 22.10
C GLN A 11 16.12 6.17 23.15
N GLU A 12 17.23 6.57 23.76
CA GLU A 12 17.25 7.71 24.67
C GLU A 12 17.40 9.02 23.89
N ASN A 13 16.76 10.10 24.37
CA ASN A 13 16.82 11.44 23.78
C ASN A 13 16.30 11.54 22.33
N HIS A 14 15.46 10.60 21.89
CA HIS A 14 14.87 10.66 20.56
C HIS A 14 13.79 11.75 20.48
N TYR A 15 13.69 12.49 19.36
CA TYR A 15 12.76 13.62 19.24
C TYR A 15 11.29 13.24 19.51
N TYR A 16 10.88 12.02 19.14
CA TYR A 16 9.55 11.50 19.44
C TYR A 16 9.24 11.45 20.93
N GLN A 17 10.22 11.36 21.84
CA GLN A 17 9.96 11.41 23.29
C GLN A 17 9.35 12.73 23.75
N LYS A 18 9.49 13.80 22.95
CA LYS A 18 8.85 15.09 23.20
C LYS A 18 7.42 15.17 22.66
N ILE A 19 7.00 14.16 21.89
CA ILE A 19 5.71 14.12 21.17
C ILE A 19 4.80 13.06 21.78
N VAL A 20 5.35 11.91 22.16
CA VAL A 20 4.62 10.78 22.75
C VAL A 20 4.96 10.60 24.23
N ASP A 21 3.95 10.32 25.05
CA ASP A 21 4.14 9.95 26.46
C ASP A 21 4.66 8.51 26.58
N THR A 22 5.95 8.35 26.31
CA THR A 22 6.62 7.04 26.40
C THR A 22 6.64 6.48 27.82
N LYS A 23 6.54 7.34 28.86
CA LYS A 23 6.58 6.89 30.25
C LYS A 23 5.28 6.20 30.61
N MET A 24 4.15 6.81 30.28
CA MET A 24 2.83 6.22 30.50
C MET A 24 2.70 4.87 29.79
N VAL A 25 3.03 4.82 28.49
CA VAL A 25 2.88 3.60 27.68
C VAL A 25 3.82 2.48 28.15
N LEU A 26 5.10 2.77 28.39
CA LEU A 26 6.04 1.76 28.88
C LEU A 26 5.66 1.28 30.30
N GLY A 27 5.10 2.17 31.12
CA GLY A 27 4.60 1.84 32.45
C GLY A 27 3.47 0.81 32.47
N LEU A 28 2.74 0.61 31.36
CA LEU A 28 1.75 -0.46 31.23
C LEU A 28 2.39 -1.87 31.21
N PHE A 29 3.67 -1.96 30.85
CA PHE A 29 4.40 -3.23 30.77
C PHE A 29 5.16 -3.52 32.06
N SER A 30 5.89 -2.53 32.58
CA SER A 30 6.62 -2.66 33.85
C SER A 30 7.01 -1.28 34.41
N GLU A 31 7.20 -1.20 35.73
CA GLU A 31 7.82 -0.04 36.39
C GLU A 31 9.33 0.05 36.12
N ASP A 32 10.00 -1.09 35.92
CA ASP A 32 11.40 -1.12 35.52
C ASP A 32 11.53 -0.80 34.03
N ARG A 33 12.25 0.28 33.72
CA ARG A 33 12.34 0.82 32.35
C ARG A 33 12.92 -0.16 31.35
N GLN A 34 13.92 -0.96 31.74
CA GLN A 34 14.56 -1.90 30.81
C GLN A 34 13.64 -3.10 30.54
N THR A 35 13.00 -3.61 31.59
CA THR A 35 11.97 -4.66 31.48
C THR A 35 10.80 -4.21 30.62
N ALA A 36 10.31 -2.98 30.84
CA ALA A 36 9.22 -2.40 30.06
C ALA A 36 9.55 -2.29 28.57
N LYS A 37 10.75 -1.79 28.23
CA LYS A 37 11.20 -1.73 26.82
C LYS A 37 11.26 -3.11 26.19
N ARG A 38 11.78 -4.11 26.90
CA ARG A 38 11.86 -5.49 26.41
C ARG A 38 10.47 -6.06 26.13
N GLN A 39 9.56 -5.99 27.09
CA GLN A 39 8.19 -6.51 26.96
C GLN A 39 7.39 -5.77 25.88
N PHE A 40 7.53 -4.45 25.79
CA PHE A 40 6.93 -3.67 24.72
C PHE A 40 7.44 -4.11 23.34
N ASN A 41 8.75 -4.29 23.18
CA ASN A 41 9.32 -4.78 21.93
C ASN A 41 8.83 -6.19 21.60
N GLU A 42 8.75 -7.09 22.59
CA GLU A 42 8.17 -8.42 22.41
C GLU A 42 6.73 -8.31 21.90
N TYR A 43 5.87 -7.53 22.58
CA TYR A 43 4.47 -7.34 22.22
C TYR A 43 4.27 -6.75 20.82
N VAL A 44 4.99 -5.68 20.47
CA VAL A 44 4.84 -4.99 19.16
C VAL A 44 5.34 -5.85 17.99
N ASN A 45 6.16 -6.87 18.24
CA ASN A 45 6.62 -7.81 17.21
C ASN A 45 5.86 -9.14 17.23
N GLN A 46 4.83 -9.32 18.05
CA GLN A 46 4.00 -10.52 17.99
C GLN A 46 3.27 -10.58 16.65
N GLU A 47 3.20 -11.77 16.07
CA GLU A 47 2.41 -12.01 14.88
C GLU A 47 0.93 -11.75 15.21
N CYS A 48 0.28 -10.96 14.37
CA CYS A 48 -1.12 -10.67 14.46
C CYS A 48 -1.84 -11.45 13.35
N THR A 49 -2.92 -12.16 13.70
CA THR A 49 -3.77 -12.88 12.73
C THR A 49 -5.05 -12.12 12.40
N ASP A 50 -5.19 -10.89 12.92
CA ASP A 50 -6.35 -10.05 12.67
C ASP A 50 -6.32 -9.53 11.23
N GLU A 51 -7.46 -9.63 10.56
CA GLU A 51 -7.69 -9.00 9.26
C GLU A 51 -8.13 -7.55 9.47
N PHE A 52 -7.43 -6.62 8.82
CA PHE A 52 -7.76 -5.19 8.87
C PHE A 52 -8.42 -4.77 7.55
N ILE A 53 -9.62 -4.18 7.63
CA ILE A 53 -10.40 -3.72 6.46
C ILE A 53 -9.58 -2.75 5.57
N ASP A 54 -8.70 -1.96 6.16
CA ASP A 54 -7.91 -0.94 5.48
C ASP A 54 -6.51 -1.42 5.04
N ILE A 55 -6.15 -2.68 5.32
CA ILE A 55 -4.87 -3.28 4.94
C ILE A 55 -5.17 -4.43 3.98
N GLU A 56 -5.34 -4.11 2.71
CA GLU A 56 -5.35 -5.14 1.66
C GLU A 56 -3.93 -5.70 1.51
N GLU A 57 -3.70 -6.92 1.99
CA GLU A 57 -2.46 -7.69 1.78
C GLU A 57 -2.33 -8.24 0.35
N VAL A 58 -2.98 -7.61 -0.62
CA VAL A 58 -2.91 -8.07 -2.01
C VAL A 58 -1.59 -7.57 -2.60
N GLU A 59 -0.71 -8.51 -2.95
CA GLU A 59 0.57 -8.21 -3.59
C GLU A 59 0.35 -7.32 -4.83
N LYS A 60 1.04 -6.17 -4.84
CA LYS A 60 1.05 -5.28 -5.98
C LYS A 60 2.13 -5.73 -6.94
N MET A 61 1.80 -5.74 -8.23
CA MET A 61 2.78 -5.95 -9.28
C MET A 61 3.85 -4.86 -9.25
N ASP A 62 5.10 -5.23 -9.56
CA ASP A 62 6.19 -4.27 -9.79
C ASP A 62 5.80 -3.29 -10.91
N GLU A 63 6.27 -2.05 -10.81
CA GLU A 63 6.05 -1.02 -11.81
C GLU A 63 6.57 -1.43 -13.20
N GLU A 64 7.72 -2.09 -13.30
CA GLU A 64 8.28 -2.47 -14.61
C GLU A 64 7.47 -3.59 -15.26
N ASP A 65 7.07 -4.60 -14.48
CA ASP A 65 6.19 -5.68 -14.95
C ASP A 65 4.83 -5.13 -15.35
N ALA A 66 4.27 -4.19 -14.59
CA ALA A 66 3.01 -3.54 -14.91
C ALA A 66 3.10 -2.71 -16.20
N LYS A 67 4.21 -2.02 -16.46
CA LYS A 67 4.45 -1.32 -17.74
C LYS A 67 4.49 -2.29 -18.91
N ASN A 68 5.18 -3.42 -18.76
CA ASN A 68 5.29 -4.44 -19.80
C ASN A 68 3.93 -5.08 -20.09
N LEU A 69 3.19 -5.46 -19.04
CA LEU A 69 1.83 -5.98 -19.17
C LEU A 69 0.92 -4.99 -19.92
N PHE A 70 0.95 -3.70 -19.55
CA PHE A 70 0.12 -2.70 -20.22
C PHE A 70 0.47 -2.55 -21.70
N ARG A 71 1.76 -2.57 -22.07
CA ARG A 71 2.20 -2.53 -23.48
C ARG A 71 1.70 -3.74 -24.26
N GLU A 72 1.82 -4.94 -23.69
CA GLU A 72 1.34 -6.18 -24.31
C GLU A 72 -0.17 -6.13 -24.57
N MET A 73 -0.94 -5.69 -23.58
CA MET A 73 -2.38 -5.51 -23.72
C MET A 73 -2.69 -4.52 -24.85
N MET A 74 -2.02 -3.37 -24.90
CA MET A 74 -2.23 -2.38 -25.95
C MET A 74 -1.86 -2.87 -27.35
N ASN A 75 -0.80 -3.68 -27.49
CA ASN A 75 -0.41 -4.26 -28.78
C ASN A 75 -1.46 -5.25 -29.29
N SER A 76 -1.97 -6.13 -28.42
CA SER A 76 -3.03 -7.07 -28.77
C SER A 76 -4.30 -6.37 -29.26
N LEU A 77 -4.67 -5.23 -28.65
CA LEU A 77 -5.83 -4.44 -29.11
C LEU A 77 -5.64 -3.84 -30.51
N MET A 78 -4.42 -3.39 -30.83
CA MET A 78 -4.13 -2.81 -32.15
C MET A 78 -4.22 -3.86 -33.27
N GLU A 79 -3.87 -5.10 -32.97
CA GLU A 79 -3.96 -6.22 -33.93
C GLU A 79 -5.42 -6.60 -34.23
N GLU A 80 -6.31 -6.49 -33.25
CA GLU A 80 -7.71 -6.91 -33.38
C GLU A 80 -8.62 -5.94 -34.16
N LYS A 81 -8.12 -4.78 -34.62
CA LYS A 81 -8.83 -3.78 -35.45
C LYS A 81 -10.30 -3.53 -35.05
N ARG A 82 -10.57 -3.39 -33.76
CA ARG A 82 -11.95 -3.20 -33.26
C ARG A 82 -12.42 -1.74 -33.42
N ASP A 83 -13.65 -1.55 -33.88
CA ASP A 83 -14.21 -0.22 -34.20
C ASP A 83 -14.57 0.64 -32.97
N ASN A 84 -14.61 0.08 -31.75
CA ASN A 84 -15.06 0.79 -30.54
C ASN A 84 -13.98 0.97 -29.47
N ASN A 85 -12.96 1.77 -29.79
CA ASN A 85 -11.77 2.01 -28.95
C ASN A 85 -12.08 2.47 -27.51
N ALA A 86 -13.19 3.17 -27.27
CA ALA A 86 -13.50 3.73 -25.95
C ALA A 86 -13.94 2.66 -24.95
N GLN A 87 -14.83 1.76 -25.35
CA GLN A 87 -15.35 0.67 -24.51
C GLN A 87 -14.26 -0.37 -24.23
N ILE A 88 -13.41 -0.63 -25.23
CA ILE A 88 -12.28 -1.55 -25.11
C ILE A 88 -11.24 -1.02 -24.12
N MET A 89 -10.94 0.28 -24.18
CA MET A 89 -10.00 0.88 -23.22
C MET A 89 -10.53 0.77 -21.79
N GLU A 90 -11.84 0.90 -21.57
CA GLU A 90 -12.44 0.68 -20.24
C GLU A 90 -12.24 -0.76 -19.75
N GLU A 91 -12.48 -1.75 -20.60
CA GLU A 91 -12.27 -3.17 -20.28
C GLU A 91 -10.81 -3.48 -19.96
N VAL A 92 -9.88 -2.93 -20.76
CA VAL A 92 -8.44 -3.06 -20.56
C VAL A 92 -8.01 -2.48 -19.23
N ILE A 93 -8.53 -1.32 -18.84
CA ILE A 93 -8.22 -0.69 -17.55
C ILE A 93 -8.75 -1.51 -16.38
N ARG A 94 -9.93 -2.14 -16.51
CA ARG A 94 -10.48 -3.05 -15.50
C ARG A 94 -9.59 -4.28 -15.33
N ILE A 95 -9.30 -4.98 -16.42
CA ILE A 95 -8.42 -6.17 -16.40
C ILE A 95 -7.02 -5.81 -15.87
N PHE A 96 -6.48 -4.66 -16.29
CA PHE A 96 -5.18 -4.19 -15.84
C PHE A 96 -5.16 -3.90 -14.34
N ARG A 97 -6.21 -3.27 -13.79
CA ARG A 97 -6.33 -3.06 -12.33
C ARG A 97 -6.34 -4.40 -11.60
N ASP A 98 -7.17 -5.34 -12.04
CA ASP A 98 -7.37 -6.60 -11.33
C ASP A 98 -6.11 -7.48 -11.37
N LYS A 99 -5.34 -7.45 -12.46
CA LYS A 99 -4.08 -8.19 -12.58
C LYS A 99 -2.92 -7.59 -11.78
N THR A 100 -2.93 -6.29 -11.52
CA THR A 100 -1.76 -5.58 -10.96
C THR A 100 -1.95 -5.12 -9.53
N ASN A 101 -3.20 -5.03 -9.06
CA ASN A 101 -3.60 -4.44 -7.80
C ASN A 101 -3.06 -3.01 -7.58
N LEU A 102 -2.81 -2.28 -8.66
CA LEU A 102 -2.27 -0.93 -8.59
C LEU A 102 -3.34 0.10 -8.20
N SER A 103 -2.91 1.13 -7.47
CA SER A 103 -3.78 2.27 -7.17
C SER A 103 -4.13 3.05 -8.44
N ILE A 104 -5.25 3.78 -8.43
CA ILE A 104 -5.68 4.67 -9.53
C ILE A 104 -4.55 5.62 -9.95
N ARG A 105 -3.72 6.09 -9.00
CA ARG A 105 -2.61 7.00 -9.30
C ARG A 105 -1.48 6.30 -10.06
N GLN A 106 -1.17 5.07 -9.71
CA GLN A 106 -0.15 4.26 -10.40
C GLN A 106 -0.63 3.88 -11.80
N ILE A 107 -1.90 3.47 -11.93
CA ILE A 107 -2.51 3.22 -13.24
C ILE A 107 -2.47 4.48 -14.11
N ALA A 108 -2.80 5.66 -13.58
CA ALA A 108 -2.70 6.92 -14.31
C ALA A 108 -1.27 7.22 -14.81
N ALA A 109 -0.26 6.91 -14.00
CA ALA A 109 1.14 7.12 -14.37
C ALA A 109 1.59 6.18 -15.51
N ILE A 110 1.18 4.92 -15.48
CA ILE A 110 1.55 3.92 -16.50
C ILE A 110 0.78 4.16 -17.81
N THR A 111 -0.51 4.44 -17.72
CA THR A 111 -1.41 4.53 -18.87
C THR A 111 -1.48 5.93 -19.49
N CYS A 112 -0.90 6.93 -18.81
CA CYS A 112 -1.02 8.35 -19.14
C CYS A 112 -2.47 8.88 -19.20
N LEU A 113 -3.44 8.17 -18.61
CA LEU A 113 -4.82 8.60 -18.53
C LEU A 113 -5.07 9.47 -17.29
N ASN A 114 -6.04 10.38 -17.40
CA ASN A 114 -6.49 11.17 -16.26
C ASN A 114 -7.09 10.24 -15.18
N LYS A 115 -6.72 10.46 -13.90
CA LYS A 115 -7.24 9.74 -12.73
C LYS A 115 -8.77 9.72 -12.66
N ASP A 116 -9.44 10.82 -13.00
CA ASP A 116 -10.90 10.90 -12.99
C ASP A 116 -11.54 10.03 -14.08
N LYS A 117 -10.88 9.93 -15.25
CA LYS A 117 -11.31 9.05 -16.33
C LYS A 117 -11.17 7.59 -15.92
N ILE A 118 -10.05 7.21 -15.31
CA ILE A 118 -9.83 5.86 -14.76
C ILE A 118 -10.85 5.56 -13.66
N ASN A 119 -11.06 6.49 -12.73
CA ASN A 119 -12.02 6.31 -11.65
C ASN A 119 -13.45 6.13 -12.19
N LYS A 120 -13.84 6.85 -13.24
CA LYS A 120 -15.12 6.64 -13.93
C LYS A 120 -15.21 5.25 -14.56
N MET A 121 -14.16 4.79 -15.24
CA MET A 121 -14.09 3.45 -15.87
C MET A 121 -14.19 2.30 -14.85
N LEU A 122 -13.75 2.52 -13.62
CA LEU A 122 -13.73 1.50 -12.56
C LEU A 122 -14.98 1.51 -11.65
N ARG A 123 -15.88 2.49 -11.81
CA ARG A 123 -17.09 2.66 -10.97
C ARG A 123 -18.32 1.93 -11.50
N GLY A 124 -18.23 1.29 -12.67
CA GLY A 124 -19.36 0.58 -13.30
C GLY A 124 -19.46 -0.86 -12.83
#